data_AF-A0A7S3E216-F1
#
_entry.id   AF-A0A7S3E216-F1
#
_cell.length_a   1.000
_cell.length_b   1.000
_cell.length_c   1.000
_cell.angle_alpha   90.00
_cell.angle_beta   90.00
_cell.angle_gamma   90.00
#
_symmetry.space_group_name_H-M   'P 1'
#
loop_
_entity.id
_entity.type
_entity.pdbx_description
1 polymer ?
#
loop_
_entity_poly.entity_id
_entity_poly.type
_entity_poly.pdbx_seq_one_letter_code
_entity_poly.pdbx_strand_id
1 'polypeptide(L)'
;NVCGTFNEVPVEYFCTTDNTGIRRDINERPELNCGSVEYLAPEEYMVRPPMPPTFIFAFDVSYPAIASGTLATALDAVKSCLDSLPGAERTQVGIITYDSTVHF
;
A
#
# COMPACT_ATOMS: atom_id res chain seq x y z
N ASN A 1 13.56 -13.27 23.21
CA ASN A 1 13.44 -13.99 21.93
C ASN A 1 14.08 -13.10 20.84
N VAL A 2 14.75 -13.67 19.84
CA VAL A 2 15.76 -13.04 18.94
C VAL A 2 17.17 -12.88 19.53
N CYS A 3 17.42 -11.95 20.44
CA CYS A 3 18.79 -11.62 20.92
C CYS A 3 19.11 -12.00 22.37
N GLY A 4 18.12 -12.49 23.13
CA GLY A 4 18.31 -12.89 24.54
C GLY A 4 18.48 -11.73 25.54
N THR A 5 18.33 -10.47 25.11
CA THR A 5 18.37 -9.31 26.01
C THR A 5 17.03 -9.09 26.72
N PHE A 6 17.08 -8.43 27.87
CA PHE A 6 15.91 -7.95 28.59
C PHE A 6 15.59 -6.53 28.15
N ASN A 7 14.31 -6.24 27.94
CA ASN A 7 13.79 -4.90 27.68
C ASN A 7 12.76 -4.56 28.76
N GLU A 8 12.72 -3.30 29.19
CA GLU A 8 11.66 -2.82 30.07
C GLU A 8 10.36 -2.63 29.27
N VAL A 9 9.22 -2.99 29.87
CA VAL A 9 7.91 -2.85 29.22
C VAL A 9 7.44 -1.40 29.39
N PRO A 10 7.11 -0.67 28.29
CA PRO A 10 6.55 0.67 28.38
C PRO A 10 5.27 0.71 29.23
N VAL A 11 5.05 1.82 29.95
CA VAL A 11 3.95 1.95 30.92
C VAL A 11 2.59 1.81 30.23
N GLU A 12 2.45 2.39 29.04
CA GLU A 12 1.28 2.34 28.17
C GLU A 12 0.99 0.93 27.62
N TYR A 13 1.98 0.04 27.61
CA TYR A 13 1.87 -1.34 27.12
C TYR A 13 1.75 -2.37 28.25
N PHE A 14 1.88 -1.95 29.52
CA PHE A 14 1.96 -2.85 30.65
C PHE A 14 0.66 -3.63 30.91
N CYS A 15 0.78 -4.93 31.16
CA CYS A 15 -0.31 -5.77 31.66
C CYS A 15 0.24 -6.78 32.68
N THR A 16 -0.57 -7.14 33.66
CA THR A 16 -0.21 -8.15 34.67
C THR A 16 -0.16 -9.55 34.08
N THR A 17 0.76 -10.37 34.57
CA THR A 17 0.81 -11.81 34.27
C THR A 17 -0.06 -12.60 35.25
N ASP A 18 -0.46 -13.79 34.84
CA ASP A 18 -1.02 -14.80 35.72
C ASP A 18 0.07 -15.58 36.47
N ASN A 19 -0.34 -16.58 37.25
CA ASN A 19 0.56 -17.44 38.03
C ASN A 19 1.46 -18.33 37.17
N THR A 20 1.20 -18.43 35.86
CA THR A 20 1.99 -19.19 34.89
C THR A 20 2.97 -18.30 34.11
N GLY A 21 2.96 -16.98 34.37
CA GLY A 21 3.78 -16.00 33.67
C GLY A 21 3.20 -15.57 32.32
N ILE A 22 1.96 -15.96 32.00
CA ILE A 22 1.26 -15.56 30.78
C ILE A 22 0.59 -14.22 31.03
N ARG A 23 0.73 -13.28 30.08
CA ARG A 23 0.03 -11.99 30.15
C ARG A 23 -1.47 -12.18 30.00
N ARG A 24 -2.28 -11.47 30.80
CA ARG A 24 -3.74 -11.59 30.75
C ARG A 24 -4.35 -11.11 29.43
N ASP A 25 -3.71 -10.14 28.77
CA ASP A 25 -4.15 -9.54 27.50
C ASP A 25 -3.68 -10.30 26.26
N ILE A 26 -3.07 -11.49 26.40
CA ILE A 26 -2.49 -12.24 25.28
C ILE A 26 -3.49 -12.56 24.17
N ASN A 27 -4.77 -12.78 24.52
CA ASN A 27 -5.82 -13.11 23.55
C ASN A 27 -6.53 -11.88 22.98
N GLU A 28 -6.35 -10.72 23.61
CA GLU A 28 -6.97 -9.46 23.20
C GLU A 28 -6.11 -8.72 22.18
N ARG A 29 -4.81 -9.08 22.10
CA ARG A 29 -3.79 -8.38 21.32
C ARG A 29 -3.23 -9.28 20.23
N PRO A 30 -3.52 -9.01 18.94
CA PRO A 30 -3.10 -9.88 17.84
C PRO A 30 -1.58 -10.00 17.76
N GLU A 31 -0.82 -8.97 18.15
CA GLU A 31 0.64 -9.03 18.12
C GLU A 31 1.25 -9.98 19.17
N LEU A 32 0.46 -10.44 20.14
CA LEU A 32 0.90 -11.38 21.16
C LEU A 32 0.53 -12.84 20.84
N ASN A 33 -0.40 -13.07 19.90
CA ASN A 33 -0.91 -14.42 19.60
C ASN A 33 -1.04 -14.77 18.10
N CYS A 34 -0.83 -13.82 17.17
CA CYS A 34 -0.85 -14.05 15.72
C CYS A 34 0.56 -13.98 15.12
N GLY A 35 0.83 -14.84 14.13
CA GLY A 35 2.09 -14.82 13.37
C GLY A 35 2.21 -13.73 12.31
N SER A 36 1.12 -12.99 12.05
CA SER A 36 1.08 -11.88 11.10
C SER A 36 0.10 -10.83 11.58
N VAL A 37 0.55 -9.58 11.64
CA VAL A 37 -0.21 -8.44 12.15
C VAL A 37 0.16 -7.17 11.38
N GLU A 38 -0.72 -6.18 11.42
CA GLU A 38 -0.48 -4.84 10.90
C GLU A 38 -0.32 -3.85 12.05
N TYR A 39 0.68 -2.98 11.96
CA TYR A 39 0.91 -1.90 12.91
C TYR A 39 0.66 -0.54 12.25
N LEU A 40 0.11 0.39 13.02
CA LEU A 40 0.12 1.79 12.64
C LEU A 40 1.53 2.34 12.82
N ALA A 41 2.19 2.70 11.71
CA ALA A 41 3.52 3.28 11.75
C ALA A 41 3.47 4.72 12.31
N PRO A 42 4.25 5.05 13.35
CA PRO A 42 4.34 6.41 13.88
C PRO A 42 5.09 7.37 12.93
N GLU A 43 5.00 8.67 13.21
CA GLU A 43 5.57 9.73 12.35
C GLU A 43 7.08 9.62 12.13
N GLU A 44 7.82 9.02 13.07
CA GLU A 44 9.25 8.74 12.94
C GLU A 44 9.60 7.82 11.76
N TYR A 45 8.63 7.05 11.25
CA TYR A 45 8.78 6.24 10.03
C TYR A 45 8.42 7.01 8.75
N MET A 46 8.09 8.31 8.84
CA MET A 46 7.66 9.13 7.70
C MET A 46 8.64 10.27 7.41
N VAL A 47 9.18 10.32 6.19
CA VAL A 47 9.93 11.49 5.68
C VAL A 47 9.00 12.60 5.20
N ARG A 48 7.82 12.21 4.71
CA ARG A 48 6.73 13.08 4.27
C ARG A 48 5.40 12.36 4.50
N PRO A 49 4.27 13.09 4.61
CA PRO A 49 2.95 12.46 4.68
C PRO A 49 2.70 11.52 3.51
N PRO A 50 1.90 10.45 3.68
CA PRO A 50 1.55 9.53 2.60
C PRO A 50 0.92 10.27 1.41
N MET A 51 1.62 10.23 0.27
CA MET A 51 1.16 10.85 -0.97
C MET A 51 -0.10 10.14 -1.50
N PRO A 52 -1.00 10.86 -2.20
CA PRO A 52 -2.14 10.23 -2.88
C PRO A 52 -1.66 9.17 -3.90
N PRO A 53 -2.37 8.03 -4.03
CA PRO A 53 -2.11 7.07 -5.09
C PRO A 53 -2.26 7.74 -6.46
N THR A 54 -1.23 7.66 -7.29
CA THR A 54 -1.22 8.29 -8.62
C THR A 54 -0.95 7.23 -9.68
N PHE A 55 -1.88 7.09 -10.62
CA PHE A 55 -1.78 6.15 -11.75
C PHE A 55 -1.48 6.93 -13.03
N ILE A 56 -0.41 6.58 -13.73
CA ILE A 56 -0.07 7.17 -15.02
C ILE A 56 -0.26 6.10 -16.09
N PHE A 57 -1.20 6.32 -17.00
CA PHE A 57 -1.43 5.48 -18.17
C PHE A 57 -0.66 6.05 -19.36
N ALA A 58 0.36 5.33 -19.83
CA ALA A 58 1.15 5.70 -20.99
C ALA A 58 0.75 4.86 -22.20
N PHE A 59 0.20 5.48 -23.23
CA PHE A 59 -0.28 4.80 -24.44
C PHE A 59 0.67 4.98 -25.62
N ASP A 60 1.06 3.86 -26.22
CA ASP A 60 1.77 3.85 -27.50
C ASP A 60 0.79 4.24 -28.63
N VAL A 61 1.07 5.36 -29.31
CA VAL A 61 0.31 5.86 -30.45
C VAL A 61 1.06 5.69 -31.78
N SER A 62 2.10 4.85 -31.79
CA SER A 62 2.83 4.49 -33.01
C SER A 62 1.96 3.69 -33.99
N TYR A 63 2.36 3.72 -35.26
CA TYR A 63 1.65 2.99 -36.31
C TYR A 63 1.44 1.49 -36.00
N PRO A 64 2.42 0.72 -35.49
CA PRO A 64 2.20 -0.67 -35.10
C PRO A 64 1.13 -0.85 -34.01
N ALA A 65 1.08 0.03 -33.01
CA ALA A 65 0.11 -0.04 -31.92
C ALA A 65 -1.33 0.24 -32.42
N ILE A 66 -1.46 1.19 -33.34
CA ILE A 66 -2.74 1.49 -33.99
C ILE A 66 -3.16 0.34 -34.92
N ALA A 67 -2.26 -0.12 -35.80
CA ALA A 67 -2.55 -1.14 -36.80
C ALA A 67 -2.90 -2.51 -36.18
N SER A 68 -2.31 -2.83 -35.04
CA SER A 68 -2.63 -4.06 -34.28
C SER A 68 -3.90 -3.96 -33.44
N GLY A 69 -4.50 -2.77 -33.31
CA GLY A 69 -5.67 -2.53 -32.46
C GLY A 69 -5.39 -2.50 -30.96
N THR A 70 -4.13 -2.69 -30.54
CA THR A 70 -3.74 -2.72 -29.12
C THR A 70 -4.03 -1.41 -28.40
N LEU A 71 -3.84 -0.27 -29.05
CA LEU A 71 -4.19 1.04 -28.49
C LEU A 71 -5.68 1.13 -28.14
N ALA A 72 -6.56 0.72 -29.07
CA ALA A 72 -8.01 0.79 -28.86
C ALA A 72 -8.44 -0.12 -27.70
N THR A 73 -7.95 -1.36 -27.67
CA THR A 73 -8.24 -2.30 -26.57
C THR A 73 -7.72 -1.79 -25.23
N ALA A 74 -6.53 -1.20 -25.18
CA ALA A 74 -5.97 -0.64 -23.96
C ALA A 74 -6.81 0.55 -23.43
N LEU A 75 -7.25 1.45 -24.32
CA LEU A 75 -8.10 2.58 -23.96
C LEU A 75 -9.45 2.10 -23.40
N ASP A 76 -10.08 1.11 -24.04
CA ASP A 76 -11.36 0.56 -23.57
C ASP A 76 -11.21 -0.13 -22.21
N ALA A 77 -10.13 -0.91 -22.03
CA ALA A 77 -9.82 -1.56 -20.76
C ALA A 77 -9.62 -0.54 -19.64
N VAL A 78 -8.78 0.48 -19.87
CA VAL A 78 -8.53 1.54 -18.88
C VAL A 78 -9.84 2.27 -18.55
N LYS A 79 -10.61 2.66 -19.56
CA LYS A 79 -11.91 3.32 -19.35
C LYS A 79 -12.84 2.48 -18.49
N SER A 80 -12.85 1.16 -18.64
CA SER A 80 -13.70 0.27 -17.84
C SER A 80 -13.26 0.11 -16.38
N CYS A 81 -12.00 0.40 -16.05
CA CYS A 81 -11.46 0.22 -14.70
C CYS A 81 -11.16 1.52 -13.95
N LEU A 82 -11.37 2.70 -14.56
CA LEU A 82 -11.10 3.99 -13.91
C LEU A 82 -11.86 4.14 -12.58
N ASP A 83 -13.12 3.69 -12.52
CA ASP A 83 -13.95 3.79 -11.32
C ASP A 83 -13.57 2.78 -10.23
N SER A 84 -12.79 1.75 -10.56
CA SER A 84 -12.36 0.70 -9.61
C SER A 84 -10.93 0.88 -9.11
N LEU A 85 -10.27 2.00 -9.44
CA LEU A 85 -8.91 2.27 -8.98
C LEU A 85 -8.84 2.43 -7.45
N PRO A 86 -7.85 1.84 -6.78
CA PRO A 86 -7.70 1.94 -5.34
C PRO A 86 -7.24 3.36 -4.95
N GLY A 87 -7.70 3.83 -3.79
CA GLY A 87 -7.37 5.18 -3.28
C GLY A 87 -8.56 6.13 -3.17
N ALA A 88 -9.75 5.69 -3.60
CA ALA A 88 -11.01 6.45 -3.50
C ALA A 88 -10.87 7.88 -4.04
N GLU A 89 -11.36 8.88 -3.32
CA GLU A 89 -11.35 10.29 -3.75
C GLU A 89 -9.95 10.91 -3.84
N ARG A 90 -8.92 10.25 -3.29
CA ARG A 90 -7.53 10.73 -3.35
C ARG A 90 -6.79 10.23 -4.60
N THR A 91 -7.37 9.31 -5.36
CA THR A 91 -6.72 8.73 -6.53
C THR A 91 -6.54 9.79 -7.62
N GLN A 92 -5.31 9.94 -8.09
CA GLN A 92 -4.98 10.82 -9.20
C GLN A 92 -4.68 9.99 -10.45
N VAL A 93 -5.14 10.46 -11.61
CA VAL A 93 -4.90 9.80 -12.89
C VAL A 93 -4.21 10.78 -13.84
N GLY A 94 -3.11 10.34 -14.44
CA GLY A 94 -2.43 11.02 -15.54
C GLY A 94 -2.49 10.16 -16.80
N ILE A 95 -2.62 10.80 -17.95
CA ILE A 95 -2.55 10.14 -19.26
C ILE A 95 -1.38 10.74 -20.02
N ILE A 96 -0.55 9.88 -20.60
CA ILE A 96 0.56 10.26 -21.47
C ILE A 96 0.42 9.42 -22.74
N THR A 97 0.76 9.97 -23.89
CA THR A 97 0.92 9.17 -25.11
C THR A 97 2.32 9.30 -25.64
N TYR A 98 2.79 8.32 -26.41
CA TYR A 98 4.12 8.37 -27.00
C TYR A 98 4.20 7.69 -28.36
N ASP A 99 5.10 8.21 -29.18
CA ASP A 99 5.58 7.60 -30.42
C ASP A 99 7.11 7.74 -30.50
N SER A 100 7.61 8.50 -31.49
CA SER A 100 8.98 9.04 -31.51
C SER A 100 9.23 10.13 -30.46
N THR A 101 8.17 10.71 -29.90
CA THR A 101 8.20 11.76 -28.89
C THR A 101 7.16 11.49 -27.80
N VAL A 102 7.30 12.16 -26.65
CA VAL A 102 6.34 12.08 -25.55
C VAL A 102 5.34 13.22 -25.66
N HIS A 103 4.06 12.90 -25.51
CA HIS A 103 2.95 13.85 -25.52
C HIS A 103 2.33 13.89 -24.11
N PHE A 104 2.25 15.09 -23.55
CA PHE A 104 1.72 15.35 -22.21
C PHE A 104 0.38 16.08 -22.29
#